data_AF-A0A935UCB8-F1
#
_entry.id   AF-A0A935UCB8-F1
#
_cell.length_a   1.000
_cell.length_b   1.000
_cell.length_c   1.000
_cell.angle_alpha   90.00
_cell.angle_beta   90.00
_cell.angle_gamma   90.00
#
_symmetry.space_group_name_H-M   'P 1'
#
loop_
_entity.id
_entity.type
_entity.pdbx_description
1 polymer ?
#
loop_
_entity_poly.entity_id
_entity_poly.type
_entity_poly.pdbx_seq_one_letter_code
_entity_poly.pdbx_strand_id
1 'polypeptide(L)'
;MVREEGAKPIVGVLFTVPAPQRSFAQWTFKSAGGEVLFASLDADIYRIQTEHHETLLVPPSAASGEEEEGGPGLFRLKVIDGQGVEICSASRPAPPPGWQRDPRLACVMPMTRTQATYALRVELANPEGEILQPYYPFLLNVSIRGIAPNGVNIQEAFARSGTGGF
;
A
#
# COMPACT_ATOMS: atom_id res chain seq x y z
N MET A 1 -6.30 -14.45 3.40
CA MET A 1 -6.36 -13.19 2.64
C MET A 1 -7.63 -13.21 1.81
N VAL A 2 -8.62 -12.38 2.12
CA VAL A 2 -9.85 -12.29 1.33
C VAL A 2 -9.57 -11.31 0.20
N ARG A 3 -9.61 -11.78 -1.04
CA ARG A 3 -9.40 -10.96 -2.23
C ARG A 3 -10.68 -10.16 -2.48
N GLU A 4 -10.59 -8.82 -2.47
CA GLU A 4 -11.76 -7.99 -2.82
C GLU A 4 -12.14 -8.22 -4.28
N GLU A 5 -13.42 -8.52 -4.52
CA GLU A 5 -13.95 -8.68 -5.86
C GLU A 5 -13.84 -7.36 -6.63
N GLY A 6 -13.26 -7.42 -7.83
CA GLY A 6 -13.02 -6.27 -8.69
C GLY A 6 -11.82 -5.39 -8.31
N ALA A 7 -10.96 -5.81 -7.38
CA ALA A 7 -9.63 -5.22 -7.22
C ALA A 7 -8.70 -5.74 -8.35
N LYS A 8 -7.95 -4.83 -8.98
CA LYS A 8 -6.96 -5.18 -10.01
C LYS A 8 -5.59 -5.31 -9.34
N PRO A 9 -4.94 -6.49 -9.37
CA PRO A 9 -3.59 -6.64 -8.87
C PRO A 9 -2.59 -6.05 -9.85
N ILE A 10 -1.58 -5.37 -9.33
CA ILE A 10 -0.44 -4.83 -10.06
C ILE A 10 0.82 -5.36 -9.37
N VAL A 11 1.65 -6.08 -10.12
CA VAL A 11 2.98 -6.49 -9.64
C VAL A 11 3.97 -5.39 -10.00
N GLY A 12 4.79 -4.99 -9.05
CA GLY A 12 5.81 -3.97 -9.24
C GLY A 12 7.11 -4.28 -8.52
N VAL A 13 8.15 -3.54 -8.90
CA VAL A 13 9.46 -3.57 -8.25
C VAL A 13 9.92 -2.13 -8.06
N LEU A 14 10.22 -1.73 -6.82
CA LEU A 14 10.90 -0.46 -6.56
C LEU A 14 12.40 -0.69 -6.58
N PHE A 15 13.11 -0.02 -7.49
CA PHE A 15 14.58 0.03 -7.48
C PHE A 15 15.05 1.10 -6.52
N THR A 16 15.99 0.77 -5.64
CA THR A 16 16.58 1.73 -4.70
C THR A 16 17.49 2.68 -5.45
N VAL A 17 17.20 3.98 -5.37
CA VAL A 17 18.05 5.04 -5.91
C VAL A 17 18.79 5.76 -4.78
N PRO A 18 20.03 6.22 -5.00
CA PRO A 18 20.74 7.02 -4.01
C PRO A 18 19.97 8.30 -3.65
N ALA A 19 20.03 8.69 -2.38
CA ALA A 19 19.57 10.00 -1.95
C ALA A 19 20.26 11.13 -2.75
N PRO A 20 19.59 12.27 -3.02
CA PRO A 20 18.32 12.73 -2.45
C PRO A 20 17.08 12.25 -3.20
N GLN A 21 17.23 11.47 -4.27
CA GLN A 21 16.09 10.95 -5.02
C GLN A 21 15.36 9.89 -4.20
N ARG A 22 14.03 9.87 -4.27
CA ARG A 22 13.21 8.83 -3.63
C ARG A 22 12.79 7.82 -4.69
N SER A 23 12.96 6.54 -4.38
CA SER A 23 12.42 5.46 -5.18
C SER A 23 10.90 5.45 -5.12
N PHE A 24 10.25 5.52 -6.28
CA PHE A 24 8.81 5.38 -6.37
C PHE A 24 8.36 4.72 -7.67
N ALA A 25 7.18 4.10 -7.61
CA ALA A 25 6.38 3.68 -8.76
C ALA A 25 5.06 4.44 -8.72
N GLN A 26 4.52 4.79 -9.89
CA GLN A 26 3.32 5.63 -9.98
C GLN A 26 2.40 5.20 -11.11
N TRP A 27 1.10 5.21 -10.82
CA TRP A 27 0.04 5.01 -11.80
C TRP A 27 -0.96 6.16 -11.73
N THR A 28 -1.43 6.61 -12.88
CA THR A 28 -2.44 7.67 -12.97
C THR A 28 -3.84 7.09 -13.11
N PHE A 29 -4.82 7.80 -12.55
CA PHE A 29 -6.23 7.45 -12.69
C PHE A 29 -7.05 8.74 -12.73
N LYS A 30 -8.31 8.62 -13.18
CA LYS A 30 -9.23 9.74 -13.25
C LYS A 30 -10.39 9.53 -12.27
N SER A 31 -10.84 10.60 -11.63
CA SER A 31 -12.00 10.59 -10.74
C SER A 31 -12.74 11.93 -10.82
N ALA A 32 -14.06 11.91 -10.63
CA ALA A 32 -14.87 13.13 -10.47
C ALA A 32 -15.23 13.40 -8.99
N GLY A 33 -14.73 12.56 -8.07
CA GLY A 33 -15.13 12.55 -6.66
C GLY A 33 -16.41 11.73 -6.42
N GLY A 34 -16.78 11.62 -5.14
CA GLY A 34 -17.87 10.72 -4.71
C GLY A 34 -17.48 9.25 -4.76
N GLU A 35 -16.18 8.97 -4.75
CA GLU A 35 -15.57 7.65 -4.83
C GLU A 35 -14.53 7.50 -3.71
N VAL A 36 -14.25 6.27 -3.32
CA VAL A 36 -13.11 5.90 -2.47
C VAL A 36 -12.15 5.04 -3.28
N LEU A 37 -10.88 5.45 -3.32
CA LEU A 37 -9.79 4.60 -3.78
C LEU A 37 -9.31 3.74 -2.61
N PHE A 38 -9.38 2.43 -2.79
CA PHE A 38 -8.74 1.46 -1.90
C PHE A 38 -7.45 0.97 -2.55
N ALA A 39 -6.36 0.97 -1.79
CA ALA A 39 -5.09 0.39 -2.20
C ALA A 39 -4.46 -0.37 -1.04
N SER A 40 -4.05 -1.61 -1.27
CA SER A 40 -3.28 -2.40 -0.31
C SER A 40 -1.98 -2.87 -0.95
N LEU A 41 -0.88 -2.64 -0.26
CA LEU A 41 0.42 -3.17 -0.64
C LEU A 41 0.67 -4.49 0.11
N ASP A 42 1.24 -5.46 -0.57
CA ASP A 42 1.79 -6.68 0.00
C ASP A 42 3.24 -6.80 -0.50
N ALA A 43 4.20 -6.49 0.34
CA ALA A 43 5.63 -6.50 0.02
C ALA A 43 6.43 -7.39 0.98
N ASP A 44 6.03 -7.48 2.25
CA ASP A 44 6.73 -8.29 3.25
C ASP A 44 6.76 -9.78 2.86
N ILE A 45 5.69 -10.28 2.24
CA ILE A 45 5.59 -11.67 1.75
C ILE A 45 6.60 -12.02 0.65
N TYR A 46 7.21 -11.02 0.02
CA TYR A 46 8.19 -11.19 -1.06
C TYR A 46 9.61 -10.80 -0.64
N ARG A 47 9.83 -10.44 0.63
CA ARG A 47 11.20 -10.29 1.15
C ARG A 47 11.84 -11.67 1.10
N ILE A 48 12.78 -11.84 0.17
CA ILE A 48 13.63 -13.02 0.10
C ILE A 48 14.43 -13.02 1.41
N GLN A 49 14.05 -13.87 2.35
CA GLN A 49 14.89 -14.18 3.50
C GLN A 49 16.09 -14.95 2.96
N THR A 50 17.20 -14.25 2.71
CA THR A 50 18.50 -14.90 2.50
C THR A 50 19.01 -15.41 3.84
N GLU A 51 18.35 -16.40 4.41
CA GLU A 51 18.90 -17.20 5.49
C GLU A 51 18.59 -18.66 5.23
N HIS A 52 19.45 -19.33 4.47
CA HIS A 52 19.76 -20.75 4.66
C HIS A 52 20.99 -21.07 3.82
N HIS A 53 22.17 -20.95 4.44
CA HIS A 53 23.27 -21.93 4.40
C HIS A 53 24.51 -21.32 5.07
N GLU A 54 24.69 -21.54 6.38
CA GLU A 54 25.91 -22.18 6.90
C GLU A 54 25.81 -22.52 8.40
N THR A 55 25.88 -23.82 8.65
CA THR A 55 26.41 -24.51 9.85
C THR A 55 25.60 -24.58 11.15
N LEU A 56 25.01 -25.78 11.32
CA LEU A 56 24.54 -26.40 12.56
C LEU A 56 25.63 -26.41 13.65
N LEU A 57 25.27 -26.06 14.90
CA LEU A 57 25.54 -26.79 16.17
C LEU A 57 25.64 -25.85 17.42
N VAL A 58 24.53 -25.53 18.10
CA VAL A 58 24.45 -25.25 19.57
C VAL A 58 23.01 -25.52 20.06
N PRO A 59 22.77 -26.20 21.22
CA PRO A 59 21.43 -26.54 21.71
C PRO A 59 20.73 -25.35 22.42
N PRO A 60 19.40 -25.41 22.65
CA PRO A 60 18.59 -24.23 22.94
C PRO A 60 18.70 -23.85 24.41
N SER A 61 19.25 -22.67 24.69
CA SER A 61 19.08 -22.02 25.98
C SER A 61 17.97 -20.98 25.85
N ALA A 62 17.00 -21.06 26.75
CA ALA A 62 15.82 -20.22 26.80
C ALA A 62 16.20 -18.73 26.73
N ALA A 63 15.93 -18.11 25.59
CA ALA A 63 15.88 -16.67 25.43
C ALA A 63 14.41 -16.28 25.29
N SER A 64 13.98 -15.49 26.27
CA SER A 64 12.72 -14.77 26.37
C SER A 64 12.28 -14.15 25.05
N GLY A 65 10.96 -14.15 24.83
CA GLY A 65 10.33 -13.55 23.67
C GLY A 65 10.68 -12.08 23.53
N GLU A 66 11.48 -11.79 22.51
CA GLU A 66 11.41 -10.54 21.79
C GLU A 66 10.43 -10.83 20.65
N GLU A 67 9.18 -10.37 20.81
CA GLU A 67 8.28 -10.24 19.68
C GLU A 67 8.98 -9.33 18.69
N GLU A 68 9.57 -9.95 17.67
CA GLU A 68 10.39 -9.34 16.63
C GLU A 68 9.71 -8.05 16.17
N GLU A 69 10.22 -6.95 16.72
CA GLU A 69 9.68 -5.61 16.59
C GLU A 69 9.66 -5.32 15.10
N GLY A 70 8.46 -5.37 14.54
CA GLY A 70 8.30 -5.83 13.16
C GLY A 70 9.13 -5.05 12.16
N GLY A 71 9.51 -5.76 11.09
CA GLY A 71 10.34 -5.26 10.01
C GLY A 71 9.93 -3.87 9.53
N PRO A 72 10.88 -3.13 8.99
CA PRO A 72 10.77 -1.70 8.84
C PRO A 72 9.54 -1.25 8.04
N GLY A 73 8.97 -0.12 8.44
CA GLY A 73 7.85 0.54 7.76
C GLY A 73 8.26 1.17 6.43
N LEU A 74 8.96 0.40 5.60
CA LEU A 74 9.67 0.80 4.40
C LEU A 74 8.78 1.41 3.34
N PHE A 75 7.49 1.08 3.31
CA PHE A 75 6.61 1.51 2.24
C PHE A 75 5.60 2.55 2.69
N ARG A 76 5.33 3.47 1.77
CA ARG A 76 4.23 4.44 1.87
C ARG A 76 3.43 4.44 0.58
N LEU A 77 2.11 4.44 0.72
CA LEU A 77 1.16 4.73 -0.34
C LEU A 77 0.78 6.21 -0.27
N LYS A 78 0.68 6.85 -1.44
CA LYS A 78 0.21 8.24 -1.57
C LYS A 78 -0.73 8.39 -2.75
N VAL A 79 -1.76 9.21 -2.59
CA VAL A 79 -2.50 9.77 -3.72
C VAL A 79 -2.13 11.24 -3.82
N ILE A 80 -1.73 11.64 -5.02
CA ILE A 80 -1.42 13.03 -5.37
C ILE A 80 -2.33 13.49 -6.50
N ASP A 81 -2.67 14.78 -6.53
CA ASP A 81 -3.41 15.37 -7.64
C ASP A 81 -2.49 15.72 -8.84
N GLY A 82 -3.08 16.27 -9.90
CA GLY A 82 -2.35 16.72 -11.09
C GLY A 82 -1.38 17.89 -10.85
N GLN A 83 -1.41 18.54 -9.69
CA GLN A 83 -0.47 19.57 -9.26
C GLN A 83 0.64 19.01 -8.36
N GLY A 84 0.60 17.71 -8.04
CA GLY A 84 1.55 17.06 -7.13
C GLY A 84 1.22 17.26 -5.65
N VAL A 85 0.04 17.80 -5.31
CA VAL A 85 -0.41 17.96 -3.93
C VAL A 85 -0.88 16.61 -3.39
N GLU A 86 -0.40 16.24 -2.20
CA GLU A 86 -0.84 15.03 -1.51
C GLU A 86 -2.29 15.17 -1.03
N ILE A 87 -3.14 14.24 -1.48
CA ILE A 87 -4.55 14.14 -1.06
C ILE A 87 -4.68 13.28 0.19
N CYS A 88 -3.96 12.15 0.21
CA CYS A 88 -3.97 11.20 1.30
C CYS A 88 -2.70 10.33 1.23
N SER A 89 -2.31 9.77 2.37
CA SER A 89 -1.22 8.82 2.44
C SER A 89 -1.46 7.77 3.52
N ALA A 90 -0.83 6.61 3.34
CA ALA A 90 -0.82 5.54 4.31
C ALA A 90 0.60 4.98 4.41
N SER A 91 1.08 4.86 5.64
CA SER A 91 2.31 4.13 5.97
C SER A 91 1.92 2.92 6.82
N ARG A 92 2.91 2.16 7.30
CA ARG A 92 2.67 1.09 8.29
C ARG A 92 1.81 1.61 9.47
N PRO A 93 0.75 0.91 9.88
CA PRO A 93 -0.04 1.28 11.06
C PRO A 93 0.83 1.30 12.32
N ALA A 94 0.66 2.31 13.17
CA ALA A 94 1.38 2.45 14.44
C ALA A 94 0.37 2.65 15.60
N PRO A 95 0.42 1.85 16.67
CA PRO A 95 1.28 0.67 16.85
C PRO A 95 0.83 -0.48 15.92
N PRO A 96 1.77 -1.23 15.35
CA PRO A 96 1.42 -2.29 14.41
C PRO A 96 0.70 -3.41 15.16
N PRO A 97 -0.52 -3.82 14.78
CA PRO A 97 -0.94 -5.16 15.13
C PRO A 97 0.08 -6.11 14.46
N GLY A 98 0.61 -7.09 15.20
CA GLY A 98 1.77 -7.90 14.76
C GLY A 98 1.64 -8.60 13.40
N TRP A 99 0.42 -8.67 12.84
CA TRP A 99 0.10 -9.27 11.54
C TRP A 99 0.01 -8.28 10.36
N GLN A 100 -0.07 -6.96 10.59
CA GLN A 100 -0.17 -5.96 9.51
C GLN A 100 1.09 -5.10 9.41
N ARG A 101 1.94 -5.41 8.42
CA ARG A 101 3.22 -4.74 8.21
C ARG A 101 3.21 -3.74 7.04
N ASP A 102 2.43 -4.04 6.01
CA ASP A 102 2.35 -3.22 4.80
C ASP A 102 1.21 -2.18 4.84
N PRO A 103 1.36 -1.03 4.15
CA PRO A 103 0.37 0.04 4.13
C PRO A 103 -0.92 -0.36 3.42
N ARG A 104 -2.05 0.07 4.00
CA ARG A 104 -3.38 0.00 3.40
C ARG A 104 -4.00 1.39 3.42
N LEU A 105 -4.48 1.83 2.27
CA LEU A 105 -5.02 3.17 2.04
C LEU A 105 -6.50 3.06 1.64
N ALA A 106 -7.33 3.87 2.28
CA ALA A 106 -8.67 4.20 1.83
C ALA A 106 -8.75 5.72 1.68
N CYS A 107 -8.87 6.20 0.45
CA CYS A 107 -8.77 7.61 0.10
C CYS A 107 -10.04 8.12 -0.54
N VAL A 108 -10.74 9.02 0.14
CA VAL A 108 -11.94 9.68 -0.41
C VAL A 108 -11.49 10.68 -1.48
N MET A 109 -11.98 10.51 -2.70
CA MET A 109 -11.60 11.38 -3.81
C MET A 109 -12.34 12.72 -3.73
N PRO A 110 -11.64 13.86 -3.82
CA PRO A 110 -12.26 15.18 -3.76
C PRO A 110 -13.31 15.37 -4.85
N MET A 111 -14.42 16.02 -4.51
CA MET A 111 -15.44 16.41 -5.49
C MET A 111 -14.90 17.49 -6.42
N THR A 112 -14.96 17.24 -7.73
CA THR A 112 -14.51 18.19 -8.75
C THR A 112 -15.62 18.45 -9.77
N ARG A 113 -15.67 19.67 -10.33
CA ARG A 113 -16.68 20.02 -11.36
C ARG A 113 -16.53 19.21 -12.65
N THR A 114 -15.30 18.83 -12.96
CA THR A 114 -14.91 18.00 -14.09
C THR A 114 -14.04 16.86 -13.60
N GLN A 115 -13.95 15.78 -14.38
CA GLN A 115 -13.08 14.66 -14.05
C GLN A 115 -11.62 15.14 -13.94
N ALA A 116 -10.98 14.90 -12.79
CA ALA A 116 -9.60 15.27 -12.51
C ALA A 116 -8.68 14.03 -12.60
N THR A 117 -7.41 14.28 -12.91
CA THR A 117 -6.37 13.25 -12.94
C THR A 117 -5.62 13.24 -11.61
N TYR A 118 -5.42 12.05 -11.07
CA TYR A 118 -4.68 11.76 -9.85
C TYR A 118 -3.60 10.73 -10.12
N ALA A 119 -2.68 10.57 -9.19
CA ALA A 119 -1.65 9.55 -9.22
C ALA A 119 -1.59 8.79 -7.89
N LEU A 120 -1.65 7.46 -7.95
CA LEU A 120 -1.32 6.55 -6.86
C LEU A 120 0.17 6.24 -6.93
N ARG A 121 0.90 6.52 -5.85
CA ARG A 121 2.34 6.32 -5.73
C ARG A 121 2.65 5.31 -4.62
N VAL A 122 3.51 4.36 -4.94
CA VAL A 122 4.21 3.49 -3.96
C VAL A 122 5.61 4.05 -3.84
N GLU A 123 6.02 4.44 -2.64
CA GLU A 123 7.37 4.99 -2.38
C GLU A 123 8.00 4.34 -1.16
N LEU A 124 9.33 4.38 -1.10
CA LEU A 124 10.03 4.03 0.13
C LEU A 124 9.92 5.19 1.14
N ALA A 125 9.43 4.90 2.34
CA ALA A 125 9.51 5.78 3.51
C ALA A 125 10.98 5.91 3.94
N ASN A 126 11.33 7.03 4.57
CA ASN A 126 12.73 7.37 4.88
C ASN A 126 13.36 6.27 5.77
N PRO A 127 14.34 5.52 5.26
CA PRO A 127 14.97 4.41 5.98
C PRO A 127 16.11 4.99 6.81
N GLU A 128 15.79 5.78 7.84
CA GLU A 128 16.83 6.27 8.75
C GLU A 128 17.39 5.08 9.55
N GLY A 129 18.63 4.71 9.27
CA GLY A 129 19.33 3.63 9.97
C GLY A 129 19.13 2.22 9.38
N GLU A 130 18.49 2.08 8.23
CA GLU A 130 18.27 0.77 7.60
C GLU A 130 19.14 0.53 6.37
N ILE A 131 19.58 -0.72 6.21
CA ILE A 131 20.30 -1.18 5.02
C ILE A 131 19.28 -1.42 3.91
N LEU A 132 19.29 -0.56 2.90
CA LEU A 132 18.40 -0.71 1.76
C LEU A 132 18.83 -1.84 0.83
N GLN A 133 17.87 -2.70 0.47
CA GLN A 133 18.02 -3.67 -0.61
C GLN A 133 18.06 -2.94 -1.97
N PRO A 134 18.71 -3.49 -3.01
CA PRO A 134 18.79 -2.87 -4.34
C PRO A 134 17.43 -2.77 -5.03
N TYR A 135 16.50 -3.66 -4.69
CA TYR A 135 15.14 -3.64 -5.20
C TYR A 135 14.16 -4.24 -4.19
N TYR A 136 12.89 -3.84 -4.28
CA TYR A 136 11.81 -4.34 -3.46
C TYR A 136 10.61 -4.75 -4.33
N PRO A 137 10.35 -6.06 -4.52
CA PRO A 137 9.15 -6.52 -5.19
C PRO A 137 7.91 -6.28 -4.30
N PHE A 138 6.78 -6.00 -4.93
CA PHE A 138 5.50 -5.86 -4.24
C PHE A 138 4.32 -6.27 -5.13
N LEU A 139 3.24 -6.65 -4.47
CA LEU A 139 1.91 -6.76 -5.05
C LEU A 139 1.06 -5.59 -4.55
N LEU A 140 0.45 -4.85 -5.47
CA LEU A 140 -0.44 -3.75 -5.17
C LEU A 140 -1.85 -4.12 -5.64
N ASN A 141 -2.80 -4.21 -4.72
CA ASN A 141 -4.20 -4.42 -5.04
C ASN A 141 -4.92 -3.07 -5.00
N VAL A 142 -5.58 -2.69 -6.09
CA VAL A 142 -6.26 -1.39 -6.22
C VAL A 142 -7.72 -1.58 -6.62
N SER A 143 -8.62 -0.84 -5.99
CA SER A 143 -10.01 -0.70 -6.40
C SER A 143 -10.49 0.75 -6.22
N ILE A 144 -11.41 1.19 -7.08
CA ILE A 144 -12.12 2.45 -6.90
C ILE A 144 -13.62 2.15 -6.83
N ARG A 145 -14.31 2.74 -5.86
CA ARG A 145 -15.71 2.42 -5.55
C ARG A 145 -16.49 3.69 -5.31
N GLY A 146 -17.68 3.80 -5.91
CA GLY A 146 -18.62 4.88 -5.61
C GLY A 146 -19.06 4.85 -4.15
N ILE A 147 -19.20 6.02 -3.54
CA ILE A 147 -19.75 6.21 -2.20
C ILE A 147 -21.27 6.17 -2.29
N ALA A 148 -21.90 5.34 -1.45
CA ALA A 148 -23.35 5.29 -1.36
C ALA A 148 -23.90 6.62 -0.78
N PRO A 149 -24.96 7.21 -1.38
CA PRO A 149 -25.50 8.51 -0.95
C PRO A 149 -26.18 8.47 0.42
N ASN A 150 -26.61 7.29 0.88
CA ASN A 150 -27.27 7.07 2.17
C ASN A 150 -27.07 5.62 2.65
N GLY A 151 -26.86 5.43 3.95
CA GLY A 151 -26.59 4.12 4.56
C GLY A 151 -27.82 3.28 4.88
N VAL A 152 -28.94 3.48 4.19
CA VAL A 152 -30.24 2.89 4.59
C VAL A 152 -30.54 1.59 3.82
N ASN A 153 -30.02 1.44 2.60
CA ASN A 153 -30.25 0.25 1.76
C ASN A 153 -28.95 -0.21 1.06
N ILE A 154 -28.51 -1.43 1.35
CA ILE A 154 -27.23 -1.97 0.85
C ILE A 154 -27.32 -2.44 -0.62
N GLN A 155 -28.50 -2.83 -1.09
CA GLN A 155 -28.72 -3.23 -2.48
C GLN A 155 -28.60 -2.02 -3.43
N GLU A 156 -29.14 -0.86 -3.02
CA GLU A 156 -28.97 0.40 -3.77
C GLU A 156 -27.51 0.86 -3.82
N ALA A 157 -26.75 0.63 -2.74
CA ALA A 157 -25.32 0.92 -2.68
C ALA A 157 -24.52 0.06 -3.68
N PHE A 158 -24.81 -1.24 -3.78
CA PHE A 158 -24.12 -2.14 -4.73
C PHE A 158 -24.39 -1.78 -6.19
N ALA A 159 -25.63 -1.48 -6.56
CA ALA A 159 -26.01 -1.15 -7.93
C ALA A 159 -25.25 0.07 -8.49
N ARG A 160 -24.89 1.02 -7.62
CA ARG A 160 -24.12 2.23 -8.00
C ARG A 160 -22.61 2.06 -7.91
N SER A 161 -22.11 1.09 -7.15
CA SER A 161 -20.68 0.82 -7.00
C SER A 161 -20.08 0.09 -8.22
N GLY A 162 -20.90 -0.67 -8.96
CA GLY A 162 -20.47 -1.53 -10.06
C GLY A 162 -20.07 -0.87 -11.39
N THR A 163 -20.18 0.45 -11.54
CA THR A 163 -19.94 1.15 -12.82
C THR A 163 -18.55 1.80 -12.96
N GLY A 164 -17.69 1.74 -11.94
CA GLY A 164 -16.36 2.34 -11.94
C GLY A 164 -15.28 1.43 -12.51
N GLY A 165 -15.24 1.26 -13.83
CA GLY A 165 -14.14 0.60 -14.53
C GLY A 165 -13.06 1.60 -14.94
N PHE A 166 -11.79 1.30 -14.61
CA PHE A 166 -10.60 1.95 -15.19
C PHE A 166 -10.59 1.89 -16.71
#